data_AF-A0A8T7CPC1-F1
#
_entry.id   AF-A0A8T7CPC1-F1
#
_cell.length_a   1.000
_cell.length_b   1.000
_cell.length_c   1.000
_cell.angle_alpha   90.00
_cell.angle_beta   90.00
_cell.angle_gamma   90.00
#
_symmetry.space_group_name_H-M   'P 1'
#
loop_
_entity.id
_entity.type
_entity.pdbx_description
1 polymer ?
#
loop_
_entity_poly.entity_id
_entity_poly.type
_entity_poly.pdbx_seq_one_letter_code
_entity_poly.pdbx_strand_id
1 'polypeptide(L)'
;NGSNFSIRDLEISASGFGSEVQMPMLTSFIDEDIDGSEAGISGLSASDMGFINVPAMTSTDGVGISFDQLSSVSVSQLTTMQNGVLDLIGFEGGFIVNMSNTTDMTGSVIVLSGEAEVDLSSLTQFDGGGMEVYGASFLRMQDLTSYLLESNIFGDTALWRAEGAGSTIIMNSLLTGQVGLDGTGGTKRWDIEAVNSAGGGIFFNSITDLLVEDSGNFSLRTINILADGAPALVDLQPMNNFIDNDSQSPSTVTTAGGGGVVNISALANLQNVTINGSFALGDTGPGGGLVFYVDGSGGGLEAAPADLEDPNNPGVSDFLMPWGCSGTVTGATDETIGAGAANTDLVVNNGCSTAGNEAAEAAAAYSNNGFNDWFLPSKDELNEMYLEIGQGGDGFNEGGFAFGTYWSSSEINSNDAWRQFFGNGFQDVVSKFNDWRVRAVRAF
;
A
#
# COMPACT_ATOMS: atom_id res chain seq x y z
N ASN A 1 -33.92 42.62 9.42
CA ASN A 1 -33.13 42.70 10.66
C ASN A 1 -32.02 41.70 10.56
N GLY A 2 -30.81 42.19 10.33
CA GLY A 2 -29.61 41.37 10.21
C GLY A 2 -29.17 40.85 11.57
N SER A 3 -29.36 39.56 11.78
CA SER A 3 -28.68 38.79 12.80
C SER A 3 -27.83 37.75 12.09
N ASN A 4 -26.53 37.86 12.32
CA ASN A 4 -25.52 36.85 12.03
C ASN A 4 -25.89 35.58 12.82
N PHE A 5 -26.50 34.60 12.16
CA PHE A 5 -26.61 33.24 12.66
C PHE A 5 -25.51 32.48 11.94
N SER A 6 -24.43 32.16 12.65
CA SER A 6 -23.23 31.55 12.07
C SER A 6 -23.32 30.03 11.92
N ILE A 7 -24.49 29.43 12.17
CA ILE A 7 -24.82 28.02 11.94
C ILE A 7 -26.35 27.97 11.69
N ARG A 8 -26.79 27.33 10.61
CA ARG A 8 -28.21 27.05 10.31
C ARG A 8 -28.44 25.57 10.04
N ASP A 9 -28.03 24.73 10.96
CA ASP A 9 -28.28 23.30 10.92
C ASP A 9 -29.67 22.94 11.49
N LEU A 10 -30.28 21.90 10.93
CA LEU A 10 -31.41 21.19 11.52
C LEU A 10 -30.95 19.80 11.95
N GLU A 11 -30.78 19.60 13.25
CA GLU A 11 -30.46 18.29 13.81
C GLU A 11 -31.73 17.56 14.29
N ILE A 12 -31.93 16.35 13.78
CA ILE A 12 -33.00 15.44 14.20
C ILE A 12 -32.34 14.22 14.85
N SER A 13 -32.47 14.13 16.18
CA SER A 13 -31.85 13.05 16.95
C SER A 13 -32.86 12.15 17.66
N ALA A 14 -32.54 10.85 17.71
CA ALA A 14 -33.19 9.87 18.57
C ALA A 14 -32.12 9.18 19.41
N SER A 15 -32.10 9.42 20.72
CA SER A 15 -31.11 8.83 21.62
C SER A 15 -31.78 8.13 22.79
N GLY A 16 -31.36 6.90 23.08
CA GLY A 16 -31.81 6.12 24.22
C GLY A 16 -32.93 5.12 23.90
N PHE A 17 -33.04 4.09 24.74
CA PHE A 17 -34.03 3.03 24.60
C PHE A 17 -35.47 3.56 24.50
N GLY A 18 -36.13 3.26 23.38
CA GLY A 18 -37.52 3.65 23.12
C GLY A 18 -37.69 5.08 22.58
N SER A 19 -36.60 5.79 22.32
CA SER A 19 -36.63 7.06 21.59
C SER A 19 -36.86 6.82 20.10
N GLU A 20 -37.91 7.41 19.56
CA GLU A 20 -38.33 7.19 18.18
C GLU A 20 -38.80 8.51 17.53
N VAL A 21 -38.25 8.84 16.37
CA VAL A 21 -38.74 9.93 15.50
C VAL A 21 -39.40 9.33 14.28
N GLN A 22 -40.64 9.74 13.98
CA GLN A 22 -41.44 9.23 12.87
C GLN A 22 -41.71 10.32 11.85
N MET A 23 -41.15 10.17 10.64
CA MET A 23 -41.39 11.07 9.52
C MET A 23 -41.68 10.27 8.24
N PRO A 24 -42.78 9.48 8.21
CA PRO A 24 -43.04 8.48 7.16
C PRO A 24 -43.24 9.05 5.75
N MET A 25 -43.50 10.35 5.65
CA MET A 25 -43.76 11.05 4.39
C MET A 25 -42.58 11.93 3.94
N LEU A 26 -41.47 11.98 4.71
CA LEU A 26 -40.30 12.76 4.34
C LEU A 26 -39.61 12.08 3.15
N THR A 27 -39.56 12.77 2.01
CA THR A 27 -38.97 12.23 0.76
C THR A 27 -37.56 12.73 0.51
N SER A 28 -37.21 13.90 1.05
CA SER A 28 -35.91 14.53 0.88
C SER A 28 -35.56 15.39 2.08
N PHE A 29 -34.28 15.44 2.44
CA PHE A 29 -33.75 16.34 3.46
C PHE A 29 -32.57 17.11 2.85
N ILE A 30 -32.71 18.43 2.74
CA ILE A 30 -31.76 19.32 2.07
C ILE A 30 -31.38 20.42 3.04
N ASP A 31 -30.09 20.63 3.20
CA ASP A 31 -29.52 21.84 3.79
C ASP A 31 -29.04 22.77 2.67
N GLU A 32 -29.66 23.94 2.54
CA GLU A 32 -29.31 24.92 1.50
C GLU A 32 -28.19 25.87 1.94
N ASP A 33 -27.80 25.88 3.23
CA ASP A 33 -26.83 26.82 3.81
C ASP A 33 -25.52 26.10 4.14
N ILE A 34 -24.91 25.52 3.11
CA ILE A 34 -23.66 24.78 3.27
C ILE A 34 -22.49 25.76 3.29
N ASP A 35 -22.39 26.48 4.40
CA ASP A 35 -21.21 27.25 4.77
C ASP A 35 -20.08 26.24 4.94
N GLY A 36 -19.19 26.10 3.95
CA GLY A 36 -18.11 25.09 3.87
C GLY A 36 -17.06 25.07 5.01
N SER A 37 -17.43 25.51 6.21
CA SER A 37 -16.84 25.12 7.48
C SER A 37 -17.54 23.87 8.02
N GLU A 38 -16.78 22.92 8.55
CA GLU A 38 -17.21 21.69 9.25
C GLU A 38 -18.21 21.91 10.43
N ALA A 39 -18.72 23.12 10.65
CA ALA A 39 -19.44 23.53 11.85
C ALA A 39 -20.97 23.55 11.75
N GLY A 40 -21.58 22.95 10.71
CA GLY A 40 -23.01 22.62 10.79
C GLY A 40 -23.62 22.20 9.47
N ILE A 41 -23.59 20.90 9.19
CA ILE A 41 -24.55 20.28 8.28
C ILE A 41 -25.78 19.88 9.10
N SER A 42 -26.97 20.01 8.53
CA SER A 42 -28.16 19.37 9.09
C SER A 42 -27.95 17.86 9.24
N GLY A 43 -28.69 17.20 10.14
CA GLY A 43 -28.38 15.82 10.46
C GLY A 43 -29.53 14.96 10.94
N LEU A 44 -29.35 13.64 10.75
CA LEU A 44 -30.14 12.56 11.31
C LEU A 44 -29.24 11.70 12.18
N SER A 45 -29.34 11.80 13.50
CA SER A 45 -28.50 11.03 14.43
C SER A 45 -29.32 10.07 15.30
N ALA A 46 -29.00 8.77 15.25
CA ALA A 46 -29.59 7.77 16.13
C ALA A 46 -28.53 7.08 16.99
N SER A 47 -28.72 7.07 18.31
CA SER A 47 -27.74 6.48 19.26
C SER A 47 -28.43 5.78 20.43
N ASP A 48 -27.70 4.92 21.14
CA ASP A 48 -28.16 4.29 22.39
C ASP A 48 -29.52 3.58 22.26
N MET A 49 -29.74 2.88 21.14
CA MET A 49 -31.02 2.22 20.78
C MET A 49 -32.15 3.20 20.38
N GLY A 50 -31.78 4.32 19.77
CA GLY A 50 -32.72 5.27 19.15
C GLY A 50 -33.08 4.89 17.72
N PHE A 51 -34.26 5.32 17.27
CA PHE A 51 -34.79 5.00 15.94
C PHE A 51 -35.31 6.24 15.20
N ILE A 52 -34.83 6.49 13.99
CA ILE A 52 -35.36 7.51 13.08
C ILE A 52 -35.96 6.83 11.86
N ASN A 53 -37.28 6.87 11.75
CA ASN A 53 -38.02 6.23 10.68
C ASN A 53 -38.40 7.24 9.57
N VAL A 54 -37.64 7.21 8.48
CA VAL A 54 -37.81 8.01 7.25
C VAL A 54 -37.91 7.13 6.00
N PRO A 55 -38.87 6.18 5.94
CA PRO A 55 -38.92 5.11 4.94
C PRO A 55 -39.23 5.59 3.52
N ALA A 56 -39.64 6.84 3.32
CA ALA A 56 -39.90 7.42 2.01
C ALA A 56 -38.75 8.29 1.49
N MET A 57 -37.67 8.46 2.27
CA MET A 57 -36.58 9.36 1.94
C MET A 57 -35.67 8.74 0.88
N THR A 58 -35.59 9.42 -0.27
CA THR A 58 -34.80 8.96 -1.42
C THR A 58 -33.57 9.82 -1.67
N SER A 59 -33.52 11.04 -1.13
CA SER A 59 -32.41 11.96 -1.37
C SER A 59 -32.04 12.79 -0.15
N THR A 60 -30.74 12.97 0.06
CA THR A 60 -30.20 14.01 0.94
C THR A 60 -29.15 14.86 0.23
N ASP A 61 -29.02 16.13 0.64
CA ASP A 61 -28.02 17.08 0.16
C ASP A 61 -27.63 18.00 1.33
N GLY A 62 -26.35 18.06 1.71
CA GLY A 62 -25.93 18.85 2.87
C GLY A 62 -26.31 18.23 4.21
N VAL A 63 -26.55 16.91 4.28
CA VAL A 63 -27.08 16.24 5.49
C VAL A 63 -26.18 15.12 5.98
N GLY A 64 -25.86 15.14 7.27
CA GLY A 64 -25.21 14.05 7.99
C GLY A 64 -26.20 12.97 8.42
N ILE A 65 -25.81 11.70 8.31
CA ILE A 65 -26.56 10.55 8.83
C ILE A 65 -25.58 9.75 9.69
N SER A 66 -25.84 9.69 11.00
CA SER A 66 -24.98 8.98 11.95
C SER A 66 -25.78 8.00 12.80
N PHE A 67 -25.35 6.74 12.90
CA PHE A 67 -25.94 5.78 13.83
C PHE A 67 -25.03 4.60 14.18
N ASP A 68 -25.22 4.10 15.41
CA ASP A 68 -24.51 2.93 15.92
C ASP A 68 -25.23 1.59 15.62
N GLN A 69 -24.54 0.46 15.84
CA GLN A 69 -25.05 -0.90 15.60
C GLN A 69 -26.36 -1.22 16.36
N LEU A 70 -26.66 -0.51 17.45
CA LEU A 70 -27.87 -0.73 18.26
C LEU A 70 -29.03 0.19 17.86
N SER A 71 -28.76 1.15 16.99
CA SER A 71 -29.68 2.21 16.56
C SER A 71 -29.99 2.09 15.07
N SER A 72 -30.92 2.89 14.55
CA SER A 72 -31.17 2.89 13.10
C SER A 72 -31.72 4.19 12.55
N VAL A 73 -31.30 4.53 11.34
CA VAL A 73 -31.93 5.51 10.46
C VAL A 73 -32.38 4.81 9.18
N SER A 74 -33.60 5.08 8.68
CA SER A 74 -34.09 4.47 7.43
C SER A 74 -33.30 4.96 6.19
N VAL A 75 -32.23 4.27 5.82
CA VAL A 75 -31.36 4.64 4.66
C VAL A 75 -31.56 3.78 3.42
N SER A 76 -32.23 2.63 3.52
CA SER A 76 -32.33 1.64 2.43
C SER A 76 -33.03 2.12 1.15
N GLN A 77 -33.77 3.23 1.19
CA GLN A 77 -34.45 3.82 0.03
C GLN A 77 -33.65 4.98 -0.60
N LEU A 78 -32.53 5.38 0.00
CA LEU A 78 -31.71 6.46 -0.54
C LEU A 78 -31.16 6.06 -1.90
N THR A 79 -31.41 6.91 -2.88
CA THR A 79 -30.80 6.86 -4.21
C THR A 79 -29.66 7.86 -4.33
N THR A 80 -29.74 8.99 -3.60
CA THR A 80 -28.71 10.02 -3.59
C THR A 80 -28.42 10.50 -2.17
N MET A 81 -27.16 10.72 -1.85
CA MET A 81 -26.71 11.39 -0.63
C MET A 81 -25.53 12.27 -1.01
N GLN A 82 -25.81 13.48 -1.47
CA GLN A 82 -24.79 14.42 -1.90
C GLN A 82 -24.34 15.26 -0.72
N ASN A 83 -23.08 15.70 -0.76
CA ASN A 83 -22.60 16.73 0.15
C ASN A 83 -22.92 16.43 1.63
N GLY A 84 -22.87 15.17 2.03
CA GLY A 84 -23.29 14.71 3.35
C GLY A 84 -22.20 13.92 4.04
N VAL A 85 -22.44 13.53 5.29
CA VAL A 85 -21.56 12.62 6.03
C VAL A 85 -22.35 11.40 6.42
N LEU A 86 -21.93 10.22 5.97
CA LEU A 86 -22.45 8.95 6.47
C LEU A 86 -21.48 8.44 7.55
N ASP A 87 -21.92 8.35 8.79
CA ASP A 87 -21.09 7.92 9.93
C ASP A 87 -21.72 6.69 10.60
N LEU A 88 -21.06 5.54 10.47
CA LEU A 88 -21.54 4.27 10.98
C LEU A 88 -20.59 3.72 12.03
N ILE A 89 -21.15 3.42 13.21
CA ILE A 89 -20.38 2.98 14.37
C ILE A 89 -20.80 1.57 14.76
N GLY A 90 -20.03 0.59 14.31
CA GLY A 90 -20.18 -0.80 14.69
C GLY A 90 -19.58 -1.11 16.07
N PHE A 91 -19.84 -2.33 16.54
CA PHE A 91 -19.07 -3.00 17.59
C PHE A 91 -18.80 -4.46 17.19
N GLU A 92 -18.12 -5.22 18.06
CA GLU A 92 -17.78 -6.62 17.84
C GLU A 92 -18.99 -7.47 17.40
N GLY A 93 -18.86 -8.15 16.26
CA GLY A 93 -19.89 -9.01 15.68
C GLY A 93 -20.46 -8.53 14.35
N GLY A 94 -19.92 -7.44 13.79
CA GLY A 94 -20.26 -6.91 12.47
C GLY A 94 -21.55 -6.10 12.41
N PHE A 95 -21.52 -4.98 11.71
CA PHE A 95 -22.65 -4.07 11.54
C PHE A 95 -22.86 -3.72 10.06
N ILE A 96 -23.83 -4.37 9.40
CA ILE A 96 -24.07 -4.19 7.96
C ILE A 96 -25.27 -3.28 7.73
N VAL A 97 -25.06 -2.17 7.01
CA VAL A 97 -26.08 -1.22 6.58
C VAL A 97 -26.33 -1.35 5.08
N ASN A 98 -27.58 -1.55 4.69
CA ASN A 98 -27.94 -1.64 3.26
C ASN A 98 -28.23 -0.25 2.68
N MET A 99 -27.41 0.16 1.71
CA MET A 99 -27.62 1.34 0.86
C MET A 99 -27.47 0.96 -0.63
N SER A 100 -27.85 -0.26 -1.00
CA SER A 100 -27.61 -0.81 -2.34
C SER A 100 -28.35 -0.07 -3.46
N ASN A 101 -29.30 0.80 -3.12
CA ASN A 101 -30.02 1.67 -4.07
C ASN A 101 -29.32 3.01 -4.32
N THR A 102 -28.32 3.35 -3.50
CA THR A 102 -27.61 4.62 -3.58
C THR A 102 -26.64 4.59 -4.75
N THR A 103 -26.86 5.47 -5.73
CA THR A 103 -26.05 5.55 -6.95
C THR A 103 -25.14 6.77 -6.98
N ASP A 104 -25.45 7.79 -6.18
CA ASP A 104 -24.73 9.06 -6.16
C ASP A 104 -24.47 9.53 -4.73
N MET A 105 -23.18 9.67 -4.41
CA MET A 105 -22.70 10.26 -3.16
C MET A 105 -21.66 11.35 -3.42
N THR A 106 -21.81 12.11 -4.50
CA THR A 106 -20.92 13.23 -4.87
C THR A 106 -20.75 14.21 -3.71
N GLY A 107 -19.50 14.56 -3.41
CA GLY A 107 -19.12 15.50 -2.35
C GLY A 107 -19.35 14.97 -0.93
N SER A 108 -19.72 13.71 -0.74
CA SER A 108 -20.00 13.15 0.57
C SER A 108 -18.79 12.45 1.20
N VAL A 109 -18.79 12.37 2.52
CA VAL A 109 -17.80 11.63 3.31
C VAL A 109 -18.44 10.39 3.90
N ILE A 110 -17.78 9.24 3.78
CA ILE A 110 -18.18 7.99 4.42
C ILE A 110 -17.20 7.68 5.55
N VAL A 111 -17.71 7.55 6.77
CA VAL A 111 -16.95 7.19 7.96
C VAL A 111 -17.49 5.89 8.52
N LEU A 112 -16.64 4.86 8.59
CA LEU A 112 -16.97 3.55 9.17
C LEU A 112 -16.04 3.25 10.33
N SER A 113 -16.59 2.82 11.48
CA SER A 113 -15.79 2.42 12.63
C SER A 113 -16.36 1.17 13.31
N GLY A 114 -15.51 0.43 14.03
CA GLY A 114 -15.94 -0.66 14.91
C GLY A 114 -16.60 -1.87 14.22
N GLU A 115 -16.04 -2.36 13.11
CA GLU A 115 -16.62 -3.47 12.30
C GLU A 115 -17.91 -3.10 11.54
N ALA A 116 -18.04 -1.83 11.15
CA ALA A 116 -19.13 -1.38 10.28
C ALA A 116 -18.87 -1.75 8.81
N GLU A 117 -19.94 -2.07 8.09
CA GLU A 117 -19.98 -2.30 6.66
C GLU A 117 -21.20 -1.60 6.06
N VAL A 118 -21.02 -0.98 4.89
CA VAL A 118 -22.13 -0.42 4.11
C VAL A 118 -22.15 -1.02 2.71
N ASP A 119 -23.32 -1.51 2.31
CA ASP A 119 -23.55 -2.00 0.95
C ASP A 119 -23.82 -0.83 0.01
N LEU A 120 -22.81 -0.48 -0.79
CA LEU A 120 -22.86 0.53 -1.84
C LEU A 120 -22.64 -0.10 -3.21
N SER A 121 -23.19 -1.30 -3.45
CA SER A 121 -22.96 -2.07 -4.68
C SER A 121 -23.28 -1.31 -5.96
N SER A 122 -24.27 -0.41 -5.93
CA SER A 122 -24.74 0.35 -7.10
C SER A 122 -24.17 1.77 -7.21
N LEU A 123 -23.22 2.14 -6.35
CA LEU A 123 -22.65 3.48 -6.35
C LEU A 123 -21.81 3.69 -7.61
N THR A 124 -22.18 4.68 -8.42
CA THR A 124 -21.50 5.03 -9.67
C THR A 124 -20.93 6.44 -9.68
N GLN A 125 -21.38 7.33 -8.80
CA GLN A 125 -20.89 8.70 -8.66
C GLN A 125 -20.41 8.97 -7.24
N PHE A 126 -19.15 9.37 -7.11
CA PHE A 126 -18.52 9.69 -5.82
C PHE A 126 -17.53 10.85 -5.93
N ASP A 127 -17.68 11.70 -6.95
CA ASP A 127 -16.72 12.78 -7.24
C ASP A 127 -16.58 13.72 -6.04
N GLY A 128 -15.35 14.08 -5.71
CA GLY A 128 -15.01 14.87 -4.52
C GLY A 128 -15.27 14.19 -3.17
N GLY A 129 -15.79 12.96 -3.16
CA GLY A 129 -16.10 12.23 -1.94
C GLY A 129 -14.86 11.74 -1.19
N GLY A 130 -14.97 11.68 0.14
CA GLY A 130 -13.94 11.18 1.06
C GLY A 130 -14.38 9.89 1.75
N MET A 131 -13.44 9.09 2.23
CA MET A 131 -13.75 7.87 2.96
C MET A 131 -12.73 7.61 4.07
N GLU A 132 -13.23 7.24 5.23
CA GLU A 132 -12.42 6.95 6.40
C GLU A 132 -12.92 5.67 7.07
N VAL A 133 -12.11 4.61 7.03
CA VAL A 133 -12.48 3.26 7.47
C VAL A 133 -11.55 2.84 8.61
N TYR A 134 -12.15 2.58 9.77
CA TYR A 134 -11.47 2.32 11.03
C TYR A 134 -11.94 1.02 11.69
N GLY A 135 -11.07 0.46 12.56
CA GLY A 135 -11.46 -0.59 13.52
C GLY A 135 -12.09 -1.82 12.87
N ALA A 136 -11.40 -2.44 11.91
CA ALA A 136 -11.85 -3.64 11.20
C ALA A 136 -13.13 -3.46 10.37
N SER A 137 -13.49 -2.23 10.03
CA SER A 137 -14.61 -1.91 9.14
C SER A 137 -14.29 -2.19 7.68
N PHE A 138 -15.31 -2.36 6.87
CA PHE A 138 -15.19 -2.79 5.48
C PHE A 138 -16.04 -1.93 4.53
N LEU A 139 -15.41 -1.42 3.47
CA LEU A 139 -16.07 -0.66 2.42
C LEU A 139 -15.75 -1.25 1.06
N ARG A 140 -16.78 -1.55 0.25
CA ARG A 140 -16.62 -2.04 -1.12
C ARG A 140 -17.49 -1.25 -2.08
N MET A 141 -16.87 -0.74 -3.13
CA MET A 141 -17.53 -0.09 -4.27
C MET A 141 -17.35 -0.96 -5.51
N GLN A 142 -18.46 -1.48 -6.03
CA GLN A 142 -18.44 -2.41 -7.15
C GLN A 142 -18.50 -1.68 -8.50
N ASP A 143 -19.33 -0.66 -8.62
CA ASP A 143 -19.71 -0.07 -9.91
C ASP A 143 -19.11 1.34 -10.16
N LEU A 144 -18.34 1.89 -9.22
CA LEU A 144 -17.64 3.17 -9.39
C LEU A 144 -16.53 3.01 -10.44
N THR A 145 -16.63 3.71 -11.57
CA THR A 145 -15.66 3.60 -12.68
C THR A 145 -14.70 4.76 -12.80
N SER A 146 -15.06 5.92 -12.27
CA SER A 146 -14.23 7.13 -12.28
C SER A 146 -14.36 7.87 -10.96
N TYR A 147 -13.32 8.62 -10.62
CA TYR A 147 -13.34 9.57 -9.52
C TYR A 147 -12.67 10.87 -9.96
N LEU A 148 -13.33 11.99 -9.71
CA LEU A 148 -12.82 13.32 -9.97
C LEU A 148 -12.86 14.17 -8.70
N LEU A 149 -11.71 14.71 -8.30
CA LEU A 149 -11.61 15.75 -7.28
C LEU A 149 -11.58 17.14 -7.95
N GLU A 150 -12.70 17.84 -7.80
CA GLU A 150 -12.87 19.26 -8.09
C GLU A 150 -13.27 20.01 -6.82
N SER A 151 -13.46 21.33 -6.92
CA SER A 151 -13.92 22.15 -5.78
C SER A 151 -15.28 21.67 -5.36
N ASN A 152 -15.39 21.24 -4.11
CA ASN A 152 -16.65 20.98 -3.47
C ASN A 152 -16.75 21.80 -2.18
N ILE A 153 -17.89 21.66 -1.52
CA ILE A 153 -18.24 22.45 -0.34
C ILE A 153 -17.60 21.95 0.97
N PHE A 154 -17.13 20.69 1.02
CA PHE A 154 -16.39 20.11 2.15
C PHE A 154 -14.89 20.38 2.07
N GLY A 155 -14.43 20.93 0.95
CA GLY A 155 -13.10 21.46 0.78
C GLY A 155 -12.48 21.04 -0.53
N ASP A 156 -11.25 21.48 -0.69
CA ASP A 156 -10.44 21.15 -1.86
C ASP A 156 -9.63 19.86 -1.65
N THR A 157 -9.83 19.17 -0.53
CA THR A 157 -9.06 17.97 -0.15
C THR A 157 -10.00 16.79 0.06
N ALA A 158 -9.64 15.64 -0.50
CA ALA A 158 -10.30 14.37 -0.23
C ALA A 158 -9.32 13.40 0.43
N LEU A 159 -9.74 12.79 1.54
CA LEU A 159 -8.99 11.77 2.25
C LEU A 159 -9.67 10.42 2.03
N TRP A 160 -8.91 9.45 1.54
CA TRP A 160 -9.29 8.05 1.44
C TRP A 160 -8.38 7.24 2.36
N ARG A 161 -8.87 6.93 3.56
CA ARG A 161 -8.07 6.32 4.62
C ARG A 161 -8.62 4.97 5.06
N ALA A 162 -7.74 3.98 5.14
CA ALA A 162 -7.96 2.73 5.86
C ALA A 162 -6.95 2.64 7.01
N GLU A 163 -7.44 2.61 8.24
CA GLU A 163 -6.60 2.64 9.44
C GLU A 163 -6.93 1.50 10.42
N GLY A 164 -5.91 0.76 10.81
CA GLY A 164 -6.00 -0.34 11.78
C GLY A 164 -6.31 -1.70 11.15
N ALA A 165 -5.96 -2.76 11.89
CA ALA A 165 -6.12 -4.14 11.42
C ALA A 165 -7.55 -4.43 10.94
N GLY A 166 -7.66 -5.02 9.75
CA GLY A 166 -8.92 -5.40 9.11
C GLY A 166 -9.64 -4.25 8.40
N SER A 167 -9.28 -2.99 8.65
CA SER A 167 -9.88 -1.84 7.98
C SER A 167 -9.56 -1.88 6.49
N THR A 168 -10.59 -2.01 5.65
CA THR A 168 -10.40 -2.29 4.22
C THR A 168 -11.33 -1.49 3.33
N ILE A 169 -10.77 -0.92 2.26
CA ILE A 169 -11.49 -0.26 1.17
C ILE A 169 -11.18 -1.01 -0.13
N ILE A 170 -12.21 -1.41 -0.87
CA ILE A 170 -12.06 -2.11 -2.17
C ILE A 170 -12.83 -1.39 -3.27
N MET A 171 -12.12 -1.06 -4.35
CA MET A 171 -12.67 -0.49 -5.58
C MET A 171 -12.47 -1.49 -6.70
N ASN A 172 -13.56 -2.15 -7.09
CA ASN A 172 -13.46 -3.23 -8.08
C ASN A 172 -13.32 -2.72 -9.51
N SER A 173 -14.01 -1.62 -9.84
CA SER A 173 -14.17 -1.16 -11.22
C SER A 173 -13.61 0.23 -11.50
N LEU A 174 -12.98 0.89 -10.51
CA LEU A 174 -12.44 2.23 -10.69
C LEU A 174 -11.30 2.17 -11.70
N LEU A 175 -11.47 2.81 -12.86
CA LEU A 175 -10.50 2.82 -13.97
C LEU A 175 -9.61 4.06 -13.90
N THR A 176 -10.20 5.22 -13.59
CA THR A 176 -9.51 6.51 -13.67
C THR A 176 -9.77 7.36 -12.42
N GLY A 177 -8.72 7.88 -11.82
CA GLY A 177 -8.77 8.88 -10.76
C GLY A 177 -8.14 10.20 -11.22
N GLN A 178 -8.82 11.33 -11.03
CA GLN A 178 -8.38 12.63 -11.54
C GLN A 178 -8.48 13.75 -10.50
N VAL A 179 -7.55 14.71 -10.57
CA VAL A 179 -7.57 15.95 -9.78
C VAL A 179 -7.44 17.17 -10.70
N GLY A 180 -8.36 18.15 -10.59
CA GLY A 180 -8.13 19.53 -11.08
C GLY A 180 -8.70 19.96 -12.45
N LEU A 181 -9.96 19.65 -12.76
CA LEU A 181 -10.61 20.02 -14.04
C LEU A 181 -11.48 21.30 -14.04
N ASP A 182 -11.81 21.87 -12.88
CA ASP A 182 -12.82 22.96 -12.79
C ASP A 182 -12.32 24.38 -13.12
N GLY A 183 -10.99 24.58 -13.24
CA GLY A 183 -10.37 25.88 -13.50
C GLY A 183 -10.52 26.93 -12.37
N THR A 184 -11.01 26.54 -11.19
CA THR A 184 -11.22 27.41 -10.02
C THR A 184 -10.03 27.37 -9.06
N GLY A 185 -9.42 28.51 -8.72
CA GLY A 185 -8.21 28.50 -7.88
C GLY A 185 -8.39 27.84 -6.50
N GLY A 186 -7.34 27.22 -5.97
CA GLY A 186 -7.37 26.53 -4.66
C GLY A 186 -6.26 25.49 -4.51
N THR A 187 -6.26 24.74 -3.41
CA THR A 187 -5.33 23.63 -3.16
C THR A 187 -6.06 22.31 -3.32
N LYS A 188 -5.91 21.61 -4.45
CA LYS A 188 -6.61 20.35 -4.69
C LYS A 188 -5.75 19.17 -4.27
N ARG A 189 -6.17 18.41 -3.26
CA ARG A 189 -5.33 17.32 -2.73
C ARG A 189 -6.14 16.07 -2.51
N TRP A 190 -5.74 14.98 -3.16
CA TRP A 190 -6.31 13.67 -2.89
C TRP A 190 -5.27 12.82 -2.16
N ASP A 191 -5.53 12.53 -0.90
CA ASP A 191 -4.68 11.68 -0.08
C ASP A 191 -5.28 10.28 0.02
N ILE A 192 -4.50 9.26 -0.30
CA ILE A 192 -4.84 7.83 -0.23
C ILE A 192 -3.91 7.20 0.78
N GLU A 193 -4.45 6.74 1.90
CA GLU A 193 -3.66 6.42 3.09
C GLU A 193 -4.05 5.08 3.72
N ALA A 194 -3.14 4.12 3.69
CA ALA A 194 -3.17 2.95 4.54
C ALA A 194 -2.19 3.16 5.70
N VAL A 195 -2.68 3.22 6.94
CA VAL A 195 -1.86 3.69 8.09
C VAL A 195 -2.07 2.88 9.37
N ASN A 196 -1.19 3.13 10.35
CA ASN A 196 -1.10 2.56 11.71
C ASN A 196 -0.28 1.26 11.78
N SER A 197 0.34 1.03 12.94
CA SER A 197 1.17 -0.15 13.27
C SER A 197 0.48 -1.51 13.17
N ALA A 198 -0.84 -1.52 12.98
CA ALA A 198 -1.64 -2.72 12.75
C ALA A 198 -2.12 -2.84 11.28
N GLY A 199 -1.70 -1.90 10.42
CA GLY A 199 -1.98 -1.84 8.98
C GLY A 199 -3.36 -1.29 8.64
N GLY A 200 -3.66 -1.27 7.34
CA GLY A 200 -4.93 -0.94 6.71
C GLY A 200 -4.82 -1.32 5.22
N GLY A 201 -5.93 -1.62 4.54
CA GLY A 201 -5.89 -2.09 3.15
C GLY A 201 -6.73 -1.24 2.21
N ILE A 202 -6.12 -0.74 1.14
CA ILE A 202 -6.84 -0.04 0.06
C ILE A 202 -6.52 -0.73 -1.26
N PHE A 203 -7.54 -1.26 -1.95
CA PHE A 203 -7.38 -2.13 -3.12
C PHE A 203 -8.06 -1.57 -4.37
N PHE A 204 -7.27 -1.23 -5.38
CA PHE A 204 -7.72 -0.74 -6.67
C PHE A 204 -7.61 -1.85 -7.73
N ASN A 205 -8.64 -2.68 -7.86
CA ASN A 205 -8.56 -3.92 -8.64
C ASN A 205 -8.56 -3.71 -10.17
N SER A 206 -8.93 -2.52 -10.65
CA SER A 206 -9.02 -2.21 -12.09
C SER A 206 -8.43 -0.87 -12.51
N ILE A 207 -7.78 -0.13 -11.59
CA ILE A 207 -7.27 1.21 -11.89
C ILE A 207 -6.24 1.14 -13.02
N THR A 208 -6.33 2.05 -13.99
CA THR A 208 -5.37 2.20 -15.08
C THR A 208 -4.62 3.52 -15.00
N ASP A 209 -5.30 4.59 -14.57
CA ASP A 209 -4.79 5.96 -14.66
C ASP A 209 -5.07 6.76 -13.38
N LEU A 210 -4.01 7.36 -12.84
CA LEU A 210 -4.09 8.49 -11.89
C LEU A 210 -3.53 9.74 -12.56
N LEU A 211 -4.33 10.80 -12.62
CA LEU A 211 -4.02 11.99 -13.40
C LEU A 211 -4.19 13.27 -12.56
N VAL A 212 -3.18 14.13 -12.57
CA VAL A 212 -3.30 15.51 -12.10
C VAL A 212 -3.27 16.43 -13.32
N GLU A 213 -4.31 17.23 -13.48
CA GLU A 213 -4.50 18.09 -14.64
C GLU A 213 -3.85 19.47 -14.45
N ASP A 214 -3.26 20.02 -15.52
CA ASP A 214 -2.66 21.36 -15.52
C ASP A 214 -3.61 22.39 -16.15
N SER A 215 -4.66 22.76 -15.41
CA SER A 215 -5.58 23.81 -15.83
C SER A 215 -5.62 24.94 -14.80
N GLY A 216 -5.40 26.21 -15.18
CA GLY A 216 -5.60 27.41 -14.32
C GLY A 216 -4.48 27.81 -13.32
N ASN A 217 -4.77 28.74 -12.39
CA ASN A 217 -3.81 29.34 -11.45
C ASN A 217 -4.02 28.81 -10.01
N PHE A 218 -3.33 27.72 -9.67
CA PHE A 218 -3.53 26.96 -8.43
C PHE A 218 -2.27 26.99 -7.56
N SER A 219 -2.41 26.79 -6.24
CA SER A 219 -1.26 26.77 -5.33
C SER A 219 -0.68 25.36 -5.09
N LEU A 220 -1.48 24.30 -5.22
CA LEU A 220 -1.04 22.91 -5.08
C LEU A 220 -2.10 21.96 -5.69
N ARG A 221 -1.68 21.03 -6.56
CA ARG A 221 -2.50 19.88 -7.00
C ARG A 221 -1.70 18.61 -6.87
N THR A 222 -2.16 17.67 -6.07
CA THR A 222 -1.44 16.41 -5.87
C THR A 222 -2.38 15.26 -5.61
N ILE A 223 -1.98 14.08 -6.09
CA ILE A 223 -2.43 12.80 -5.55
C ILE A 223 -1.28 12.27 -4.69
N ASN A 224 -1.53 12.02 -3.40
CA ASN A 224 -0.53 11.49 -2.49
C ASN A 224 -0.97 10.11 -2.03
N ILE A 225 -0.04 9.16 -2.09
CA ILE A 225 -0.29 7.77 -1.72
C ILE A 225 0.66 7.43 -0.58
N LEU A 226 0.12 6.89 0.51
CA LEU A 226 0.89 6.51 1.69
C LEU A 226 0.50 5.10 2.14
N ALA A 227 1.52 4.25 2.32
CA ALA A 227 1.41 3.05 3.15
C ALA A 227 2.39 3.18 4.32
N ASP A 228 1.87 3.31 5.54
CA ASP A 228 2.66 3.55 6.75
C ASP A 228 2.52 2.43 7.78
N GLY A 229 3.61 1.69 8.00
CA GLY A 229 3.72 0.58 8.94
C GLY A 229 3.28 -0.75 8.35
N ALA A 230 3.83 -1.87 8.83
CA ALA A 230 3.34 -3.19 8.46
C ALA A 230 2.01 -3.53 9.20
N PRO A 231 1.04 -4.22 8.57
CA PRO A 231 0.96 -4.62 7.16
C PRO A 231 0.12 -3.64 6.30
N ALA A 232 0.33 -2.33 6.40
CA ALA A 232 -0.38 -1.37 5.57
C ALA A 232 -0.12 -1.62 4.08
N LEU A 233 -1.19 -1.64 3.28
CA LEU A 233 -1.13 -1.92 1.85
C LEU A 233 -2.04 -0.96 1.07
N VAL A 234 -1.44 -0.26 0.11
CA VAL A 234 -2.18 0.35 -1.00
C VAL A 234 -1.85 -0.43 -2.27
N ASP A 235 -2.82 -1.20 -2.78
CA ASP A 235 -2.66 -2.03 -3.95
C ASP A 235 -3.18 -1.33 -5.22
N LEU A 236 -2.23 -0.92 -6.06
CA LEU A 236 -2.43 -0.27 -7.36
C LEU A 236 -1.83 -1.13 -8.48
N GLN A 237 -1.70 -2.44 -8.27
CA GLN A 237 -1.06 -3.38 -9.20
C GLN A 237 -1.45 -3.20 -10.67
N PRO A 238 -2.72 -2.95 -11.06
CA PRO A 238 -3.09 -2.80 -12.48
C PRO A 238 -2.77 -1.42 -13.09
N MET A 239 -2.37 -0.43 -12.29
CA MET A 239 -2.14 0.94 -12.74
C MET A 239 -1.01 1.01 -13.76
N ASN A 240 -1.26 1.63 -14.91
CA ASN A 240 -0.27 1.80 -15.97
C ASN A 240 0.33 3.21 -15.97
N ASN A 241 -0.47 4.22 -15.60
CA ASN A 241 -0.11 5.62 -15.72
C ASN A 241 -0.36 6.36 -14.40
N PHE A 242 0.68 7.03 -13.90
CA PHE A 242 0.54 8.07 -12.89
C PHE A 242 1.21 9.35 -13.40
N ILE A 243 0.37 10.26 -13.89
CA ILE A 243 0.79 11.45 -14.61
C ILE A 243 0.35 12.67 -13.83
N ASP A 244 1.32 13.39 -13.30
CA ASP A 244 1.11 14.71 -12.74
C ASP A 244 1.57 15.76 -13.77
N ASN A 245 0.63 16.56 -14.26
CA ASN A 245 0.93 17.66 -15.18
C ASN A 245 1.21 18.98 -14.45
N ASP A 246 1.00 19.07 -13.13
CA ASP A 246 1.21 20.30 -12.35
C ASP A 246 2.69 20.57 -12.10
N SER A 247 3.24 21.56 -12.79
CA SER A 247 4.66 21.91 -12.70
C SER A 247 5.13 22.48 -11.33
N GLN A 248 4.22 22.69 -10.38
CA GLN A 248 4.51 23.40 -9.13
C GLN A 248 4.86 22.49 -7.95
N SER A 249 4.18 21.34 -7.81
CA SER A 249 4.42 20.40 -6.71
C SER A 249 4.13 18.99 -7.20
N PRO A 250 5.10 18.05 -7.11
CA PRO A 250 4.88 16.70 -7.55
C PRO A 250 3.96 15.95 -6.58
N SER A 251 3.07 15.14 -7.15
CA SER A 251 2.39 14.04 -6.45
C SER A 251 3.39 13.08 -5.82
N THR A 252 2.96 12.30 -4.83
CA THR A 252 3.86 11.41 -4.08
C THR A 252 3.33 9.99 -3.95
N VAL A 253 4.25 9.03 -3.96
CA VAL A 253 4.02 7.65 -3.52
C VAL A 253 5.00 7.38 -2.40
N THR A 254 4.50 7.14 -1.20
CA THR A 254 5.31 7.05 0.01
C THR A 254 5.08 5.72 0.73
N THR A 255 6.18 5.05 1.08
CA THR A 255 6.18 3.99 2.10
C THR A 255 6.90 4.50 3.34
N ALA A 256 6.30 4.26 4.51
CA ALA A 256 6.82 4.70 5.80
C ALA A 256 6.65 3.61 6.88
N GLY A 257 7.24 3.85 8.05
CA GLY A 257 6.95 3.07 9.26
C GLY A 257 7.46 1.63 9.31
N GLY A 258 8.34 1.22 8.38
CA GLY A 258 8.99 -0.11 8.38
C GLY A 258 8.03 -1.23 7.99
N GLY A 259 7.72 -1.33 6.68
CA GLY A 259 6.95 -2.45 6.12
C GLY A 259 5.56 -2.10 5.54
N GLY A 260 5.22 -0.82 5.39
CA GLY A 260 4.11 -0.42 4.53
C GLY A 260 4.42 -0.67 3.06
N VAL A 261 3.44 -1.14 2.28
CA VAL A 261 3.60 -1.48 0.86
C VAL A 261 2.67 -0.65 -0.01
N VAL A 262 3.23 -0.01 -1.04
CA VAL A 262 2.46 0.50 -2.17
C VAL A 262 2.78 -0.34 -3.40
N ASN A 263 1.84 -1.19 -3.82
CA ASN A 263 2.05 -2.09 -4.95
C ASN A 263 1.72 -1.38 -6.27
N ILE A 264 2.75 -1.02 -7.02
CA ILE A 264 2.67 -0.36 -8.33
C ILE A 264 3.38 -1.16 -9.43
N SER A 265 3.36 -2.49 -9.33
CA SER A 265 4.22 -3.36 -10.14
C SER A 265 3.95 -3.35 -11.66
N ALA A 266 2.78 -2.87 -12.13
CA ALA A 266 2.50 -2.69 -13.56
C ALA A 266 2.71 -1.25 -14.08
N LEU A 267 3.18 -0.33 -13.23
CA LEU A 267 3.36 1.07 -13.59
C LEU A 267 4.38 1.22 -14.73
N ALA A 268 3.91 1.74 -15.87
CA ALA A 268 4.72 1.90 -17.07
C ALA A 268 5.09 3.37 -17.34
N ASN A 269 4.21 4.31 -17.00
CA ASN A 269 4.41 5.74 -17.23
C ASN A 269 4.26 6.52 -15.92
N LEU A 270 5.35 7.16 -15.52
CA LEU A 270 5.44 8.03 -14.36
C LEU A 270 5.90 9.42 -14.79
N GLN A 271 5.11 10.44 -14.47
CA GLN A 271 5.46 11.84 -14.79
C GLN A 271 5.24 12.72 -13.56
N ASN A 272 6.29 13.42 -13.12
CA ASN A 272 6.23 14.40 -12.02
C ASN A 272 5.64 13.83 -10.71
N VAL A 273 5.92 12.56 -10.42
CA VAL A 273 5.58 11.91 -9.17
C VAL A 273 6.87 11.54 -8.45
N THR A 274 6.95 11.86 -7.17
CA THR A 274 8.08 11.48 -6.31
C THR A 274 7.76 10.18 -5.58
N ILE A 275 8.59 9.15 -5.77
CA ILE A 275 8.51 7.91 -5.00
C ILE A 275 9.46 8.05 -3.80
N ASN A 276 8.90 8.04 -2.60
CA ASN A 276 9.62 8.08 -1.34
C ASN A 276 9.47 6.72 -0.66
N GLY A 277 10.55 5.94 -0.56
CA GLY A 277 10.57 4.74 0.27
C GLY A 277 11.75 4.79 1.21
N SER A 278 11.54 4.52 2.49
CA SER A 278 12.62 4.10 3.37
C SER A 278 12.40 2.65 3.73
N PHE A 279 13.06 1.74 3.00
CA PHE A 279 13.23 0.39 3.52
C PHE A 279 14.13 0.46 4.75
N ALA A 280 13.77 -0.27 5.79
CA ALA A 280 14.63 -0.52 6.93
C ALA A 280 15.34 -1.86 6.76
N LEU A 281 16.46 -2.03 7.48
CA LEU A 281 17.10 -3.34 7.60
C LEU A 281 16.12 -4.31 8.26
N GLY A 282 15.98 -5.50 7.69
CA GLY A 282 15.01 -6.52 8.12
C GLY A 282 13.63 -6.43 7.45
N ASP A 283 13.33 -5.37 6.69
CA ASP A 283 12.06 -5.29 5.93
C ASP A 283 11.99 -6.36 4.83
N THR A 284 10.77 -6.72 4.39
CA THR A 284 10.60 -7.54 3.19
C THR A 284 10.65 -6.65 1.95
N GLY A 285 11.66 -6.86 1.09
CA GLY A 285 11.86 -6.14 -0.17
C GLY A 285 10.93 -6.62 -1.30
N PRO A 286 10.96 -5.94 -2.47
CA PRO A 286 10.07 -6.23 -3.60
C PRO A 286 10.16 -7.66 -4.15
N GLY A 287 11.35 -8.26 -4.11
CA GLY A 287 11.60 -9.65 -4.49
C GLY A 287 11.15 -10.66 -3.43
N GLY A 288 10.53 -10.21 -2.34
CA GLY A 288 10.15 -11.02 -1.19
C GLY A 288 11.30 -11.39 -0.27
N GLY A 289 12.51 -10.89 -0.53
CA GLY A 289 13.69 -11.12 0.30
C GLY A 289 13.75 -10.18 1.50
N LEU A 290 14.66 -10.43 2.44
CA LEU A 290 14.89 -9.51 3.56
C LEU A 290 15.94 -8.46 3.18
N VAL A 291 15.61 -7.19 3.38
CA VAL A 291 16.50 -6.06 3.13
C VAL A 291 17.64 -6.09 4.15
N PHE A 292 18.87 -6.13 3.66
CA PHE A 292 20.09 -6.13 4.49
C PHE A 292 21.05 -4.99 4.17
N TYR A 293 20.73 -4.19 3.15
CA TYR A 293 21.46 -2.99 2.83
C TYR A 293 20.50 -1.95 2.23
N VAL A 294 20.68 -0.69 2.63
CA VAL A 294 19.90 0.45 2.15
C VAL A 294 20.87 1.50 1.62
N ASP A 295 20.61 2.01 0.42
CA ASP A 295 21.54 2.93 -0.26
C ASP A 295 21.34 4.41 0.12
N GLY A 296 20.28 4.71 0.87
CA GLY A 296 19.90 6.08 1.27
C GLY A 296 19.14 6.87 0.20
N SER A 297 18.86 6.27 -0.96
CA SER A 297 18.04 6.80 -2.06
C SER A 297 16.73 6.04 -2.28
N GLY A 298 16.37 5.14 -1.36
CA GLY A 298 15.13 4.35 -1.41
C GLY A 298 15.28 3.00 -2.11
N GLY A 299 16.50 2.65 -2.54
CA GLY A 299 16.89 1.34 -3.02
C GLY A 299 17.73 0.58 -2.01
N GLY A 300 18.19 -0.60 -2.40
CA GLY A 300 18.98 -1.44 -1.51
C GLY A 300 19.29 -2.82 -2.05
N LEU A 301 19.70 -3.71 -1.15
CA LEU A 301 19.88 -5.13 -1.44
C LEU A 301 18.99 -5.97 -0.53
N GLU A 302 18.35 -6.97 -1.12
CA GLU A 302 17.52 -7.96 -0.43
C GLU A 302 18.11 -9.37 -0.60
N ALA A 303 18.07 -10.16 0.48
CA ALA A 303 18.51 -11.56 0.48
C ALA A 303 17.31 -12.49 0.28
N ALA A 304 17.46 -13.52 -0.55
CA ALA A 304 16.40 -14.49 -0.80
C ALA A 304 15.82 -15.06 0.51
N PRO A 305 14.50 -15.39 0.55
CA PRO A 305 13.84 -15.88 1.76
C PRO A 305 14.48 -17.13 2.37
N ALA A 306 15.15 -17.93 1.55
CA ALA A 306 15.80 -19.17 1.94
C ALA A 306 17.09 -19.40 1.14
N ASP A 307 17.92 -20.33 1.64
CA ASP A 307 19.06 -20.85 0.89
C ASP A 307 18.58 -21.60 -0.35
N LEU A 308 19.36 -21.57 -1.43
CA LEU A 308 19.01 -22.26 -2.66
C LEU A 308 19.00 -23.77 -2.46
N GLU A 309 17.94 -24.42 -2.95
CA GLU A 309 17.76 -25.87 -2.91
C GLU A 309 18.35 -26.55 -4.15
N ASP A 310 18.49 -27.88 -4.11
CA ASP A 310 18.87 -28.69 -5.27
C ASP A 310 17.80 -28.57 -6.37
N PRO A 311 18.12 -28.01 -7.55
CA PRO A 311 17.15 -27.89 -8.65
C PRO A 311 16.62 -29.24 -9.13
N ASN A 312 17.37 -30.32 -8.92
CA ASN A 312 17.00 -31.69 -9.31
C ASN A 312 16.27 -32.45 -8.20
N ASN A 313 16.26 -31.93 -6.98
CA ASN A 313 15.62 -32.56 -5.83
C ASN A 313 15.04 -31.51 -4.86
N PRO A 314 13.96 -30.80 -5.27
CA PRO A 314 13.34 -29.78 -4.45
C PRO A 314 12.81 -30.34 -3.12
N GLY A 315 13.00 -29.57 -2.04
CA GLY A 315 12.66 -29.95 -0.67
C GLY A 315 13.81 -30.57 0.14
N VAL A 316 15.01 -30.68 -0.43
CA VAL A 316 16.23 -31.01 0.34
C VAL A 316 16.83 -29.72 0.90
N SER A 317 16.59 -29.48 2.20
CA SER A 317 17.31 -28.46 2.96
C SER A 317 18.80 -28.83 3.08
N ASP A 318 19.70 -27.84 2.99
CA ASP A 318 21.17 -27.97 3.02
C ASP A 318 21.85 -28.46 1.72
N PHE A 319 21.33 -28.06 0.56
CA PHE A 319 22.08 -28.25 -0.68
C PHE A 319 23.37 -27.41 -0.67
N LEU A 320 24.49 -28.04 -1.00
CA LEU A 320 25.81 -27.42 -1.07
C LEU A 320 26.31 -27.52 -2.50
N MET A 321 26.90 -26.44 -2.99
CA MET A 321 27.37 -26.35 -4.37
C MET A 321 28.80 -25.82 -4.45
N PRO A 322 29.60 -26.29 -5.43
CA PRO A 322 30.90 -25.70 -5.72
C PRO A 322 30.76 -24.25 -6.17
N TRP A 323 31.82 -23.47 -5.99
CA TRP A 323 31.84 -22.07 -6.47
C TRP A 323 31.72 -22.00 -8.00
N GLY A 324 32.37 -22.94 -8.70
CA GLY A 324 32.43 -23.02 -10.16
C GLY A 324 33.82 -22.70 -10.72
N CYS A 325 33.99 -22.75 -12.04
CA CYS A 325 35.17 -22.24 -12.76
C CYS A 325 36.57 -22.52 -12.16
N SER A 326 36.78 -23.65 -11.49
CA SER A 326 38.08 -23.99 -10.92
C SER A 326 39.11 -24.26 -12.03
N GLY A 327 40.32 -23.71 -11.88
CA GLY A 327 41.35 -23.67 -12.91
C GLY A 327 41.27 -22.48 -13.87
N THR A 328 40.23 -21.64 -13.77
CA THR A 328 40.00 -20.47 -14.63
C THR A 328 39.94 -19.20 -13.79
N VAL A 329 40.62 -18.14 -14.25
CA VAL A 329 40.47 -16.78 -13.69
C VAL A 329 39.29 -16.14 -14.40
N THR A 330 38.20 -15.91 -13.67
CA THR A 330 36.95 -15.35 -14.20
C THR A 330 36.99 -13.83 -14.28
N GLY A 331 37.82 -13.19 -13.43
CA GLY A 331 37.88 -11.73 -13.30
C GLY A 331 36.88 -11.16 -12.29
N ALA A 332 36.08 -12.00 -11.63
CA ALA A 332 35.11 -11.63 -10.60
C ALA A 332 35.79 -11.26 -9.26
N THR A 333 36.77 -10.36 -9.27
CA THR A 333 37.66 -10.09 -8.12
C THR A 333 37.18 -8.95 -7.22
N ASP A 334 36.09 -8.26 -7.56
CA ASP A 334 35.62 -7.13 -6.76
C ASP A 334 34.93 -7.65 -5.49
N GLU A 335 35.26 -7.05 -4.36
CA GLU A 335 34.80 -7.46 -3.04
C GLU A 335 33.70 -6.55 -2.49
N THR A 336 33.51 -5.37 -3.10
CA THR A 336 32.72 -4.27 -2.53
C THR A 336 31.20 -4.47 -2.61
N ILE A 337 30.46 -3.71 -1.82
CA ILE A 337 28.99 -3.64 -1.90
C ILE A 337 28.58 -3.08 -3.27
N GLY A 338 27.64 -3.76 -3.94
CA GLY A 338 27.19 -3.48 -5.30
C GLY A 338 27.89 -4.31 -6.38
N ALA A 339 28.91 -5.10 -6.03
CA ALA A 339 29.70 -5.86 -7.00
C ALA A 339 29.14 -7.27 -7.30
N GLY A 340 28.23 -7.81 -6.48
CA GLY A 340 27.78 -9.20 -6.59
C GLY A 340 27.20 -9.55 -7.96
N ALA A 341 26.36 -8.67 -8.51
CA ALA A 341 25.75 -8.85 -9.83
C ALA A 341 26.79 -8.97 -10.95
N ALA A 342 27.70 -7.99 -11.05
CA ALA A 342 28.74 -7.96 -12.08
C ALA A 342 29.71 -9.13 -11.95
N ASN A 343 30.07 -9.52 -10.72
CA ASN A 343 30.89 -10.69 -10.46
C ASN A 343 30.20 -11.98 -10.91
N THR A 344 28.92 -12.14 -10.55
CA THR A 344 28.11 -13.30 -10.94
C THR A 344 28.05 -13.44 -12.47
N ASP A 345 27.80 -12.33 -13.18
CA ASP A 345 27.82 -12.29 -14.64
C ASP A 345 29.17 -12.72 -15.21
N LEU A 346 30.29 -12.27 -14.64
CA LEU A 346 31.62 -12.68 -15.09
C LEU A 346 31.82 -14.19 -14.93
N VAL A 347 31.42 -14.77 -13.79
CA VAL A 347 31.54 -16.22 -13.55
C VAL A 347 30.69 -17.01 -14.55
N VAL A 348 29.41 -16.65 -14.70
CA VAL A 348 28.47 -17.32 -15.62
C VAL A 348 28.96 -17.23 -17.07
N ASN A 349 29.47 -16.07 -17.50
CA ASN A 349 29.94 -15.87 -18.88
C ASN A 349 31.26 -16.56 -19.21
N ASN A 350 32.03 -17.03 -18.21
CA ASN A 350 33.21 -17.85 -18.46
C ASN A 350 32.85 -19.26 -18.97
N GLY A 351 31.58 -19.68 -18.89
CA GLY A 351 31.09 -20.90 -19.52
C GLY A 351 31.74 -22.18 -18.99
N CYS A 352 32.16 -22.17 -17.72
CA CYS A 352 32.81 -23.32 -17.06
C CYS A 352 31.84 -24.47 -16.74
N SER A 353 30.56 -24.27 -17.06
CA SER A 353 29.40 -24.99 -16.57
C SER A 353 29.51 -26.52 -16.55
N THR A 354 29.12 -27.07 -15.41
CA THR A 354 28.55 -28.41 -15.26
C THR A 354 27.08 -28.34 -14.85
N ALA A 355 26.21 -27.94 -15.79
CA ALA A 355 24.76 -28.11 -15.71
C ALA A 355 24.08 -27.48 -14.47
N GLY A 356 24.35 -26.21 -14.15
CA GLY A 356 23.58 -25.45 -13.15
C GLY A 356 23.82 -25.84 -11.69
N ASN A 357 24.91 -26.57 -11.39
CA ASN A 357 25.28 -26.96 -10.04
C ASN A 357 26.38 -26.07 -9.44
N GLU A 358 26.61 -24.87 -9.99
CA GLU A 358 27.65 -23.94 -9.55
C GLU A 358 27.01 -22.70 -8.91
N ALA A 359 27.63 -22.16 -7.87
CA ALA A 359 27.06 -21.13 -7.01
C ALA A 359 26.51 -19.91 -7.77
N ALA A 360 27.28 -19.36 -8.70
CA ALA A 360 26.89 -18.19 -9.48
C ALA A 360 25.74 -18.50 -10.47
N GLU A 361 25.77 -19.67 -11.12
CA GLU A 361 24.72 -20.08 -12.06
C GLU A 361 23.39 -20.33 -11.33
N ALA A 362 23.44 -20.98 -10.16
CA ALA A 362 22.25 -21.25 -9.36
C ALA A 362 21.60 -19.94 -8.86
N ALA A 363 22.39 -18.98 -8.40
CA ALA A 363 21.89 -17.68 -7.98
C ALA A 363 21.31 -16.87 -9.15
N ALA A 364 21.97 -16.88 -10.32
CA ALA A 364 21.49 -16.22 -11.53
C ALA A 364 20.23 -16.85 -12.14
N ALA A 365 20.01 -18.15 -11.90
CA ALA A 365 18.81 -18.87 -12.34
C ALA A 365 17.64 -18.74 -11.34
N TYR A 366 17.89 -18.23 -10.13
CA TYR A 366 16.88 -18.07 -9.11
C TYR A 366 15.86 -17.00 -9.51
N SER A 367 14.59 -17.28 -9.23
CA SER A 367 13.51 -16.32 -9.42
C SER A 367 12.51 -16.42 -8.29
N ASN A 368 12.02 -15.28 -7.85
CA ASN A 368 11.01 -15.17 -6.81
C ASN A 368 10.15 -13.93 -7.05
N ASN A 369 8.85 -14.03 -6.77
CA ASN A 369 7.90 -12.93 -6.94
C ASN A 369 7.94 -12.21 -8.31
N GLY A 370 8.26 -12.93 -9.39
CA GLY A 370 8.33 -12.37 -10.75
C GLY A 370 9.66 -11.73 -11.14
N PHE A 371 10.63 -11.69 -10.22
CA PHE A 371 11.98 -11.16 -10.46
C PHE A 371 12.97 -12.29 -10.79
N ASN A 372 13.88 -12.05 -11.74
CA ASN A 372 14.85 -13.01 -12.28
C ASN A 372 16.27 -12.42 -12.40
N ASP A 373 16.53 -11.32 -11.71
CA ASP A 373 17.75 -10.53 -11.66
C ASP A 373 18.53 -10.78 -10.35
N TRP A 374 18.44 -12.00 -9.83
CA TRP A 374 19.14 -12.44 -8.62
C TRP A 374 20.58 -12.85 -8.93
N PHE A 375 21.47 -12.73 -7.94
CA PHE A 375 22.91 -12.97 -8.10
C PHE A 375 23.56 -13.51 -6.82
N LEU A 376 24.79 -14.03 -6.94
CA LEU A 376 25.60 -14.46 -5.81
C LEU A 376 26.25 -13.21 -5.16
N PRO A 377 26.15 -12.99 -3.84
CA PRO A 377 26.63 -11.76 -3.21
C PRO A 377 28.15 -11.66 -3.25
N SER A 378 28.69 -10.45 -3.36
CA SER A 378 30.11 -10.17 -3.15
C SER A 378 30.53 -10.46 -1.71
N LYS A 379 31.85 -10.48 -1.47
CA LYS A 379 32.40 -10.70 -0.13
C LYS A 379 31.85 -9.71 0.91
N ASP A 380 31.74 -8.43 0.58
CA ASP A 380 31.26 -7.42 1.52
C ASP A 380 29.72 -7.44 1.63
N GLU A 381 28.98 -7.72 0.55
CA GLU A 381 27.52 -7.93 0.61
C GLU A 381 27.15 -9.12 1.52
N LEU A 382 27.89 -10.23 1.40
CA LEU A 382 27.70 -11.41 2.25
C LEU A 382 28.00 -11.09 3.73
N ASN A 383 28.95 -10.19 3.98
CA ASN A 383 29.25 -9.75 5.33
C ASN A 383 28.15 -8.86 5.91
N GLU A 384 27.58 -7.96 5.12
CA GLU A 384 26.40 -7.17 5.53
C GLU A 384 25.21 -8.08 5.85
N MET A 385 24.96 -9.11 5.04
CA MET A 385 23.93 -10.12 5.36
C MET A 385 24.18 -10.77 6.73
N TYR A 386 25.42 -11.11 7.07
CA TYR A 386 25.75 -11.67 8.39
C TYR A 386 25.52 -10.67 9.53
N LEU A 387 25.93 -9.41 9.34
CA LEU A 387 25.89 -8.37 10.36
C LEU A 387 24.48 -7.84 10.63
N GLU A 388 23.61 -7.78 9.62
CA GLU A 388 22.30 -7.14 9.76
C GLU A 388 21.17 -8.16 9.96
N ILE A 389 21.03 -9.12 9.03
CA ILE A 389 19.91 -10.10 9.03
C ILE A 389 20.33 -11.50 9.48
N GLY A 390 21.63 -11.73 9.69
CA GLY A 390 22.23 -13.02 10.05
C GLY A 390 22.51 -13.17 11.55
N GLN A 391 23.34 -14.14 11.93
CA GLN A 391 23.70 -14.40 13.34
C GLN A 391 24.51 -13.26 13.99
N GLY A 392 25.04 -12.32 13.21
CA GLY A 392 25.75 -11.15 13.72
C GLY A 392 24.84 -9.98 14.15
N GLY A 393 23.58 -9.97 13.71
CA GLY A 393 22.66 -8.84 13.89
C GLY A 393 21.87 -8.82 15.18
N ASP A 394 21.28 -7.66 15.47
CA ASP A 394 20.55 -7.36 16.72
C ASP A 394 19.31 -8.26 16.92
N GLY A 395 18.65 -8.67 15.83
CA GLY A 395 17.51 -9.60 15.83
C GLY A 395 17.87 -11.08 15.93
N PHE A 396 19.17 -11.42 15.88
CA PHE A 396 19.72 -12.77 15.90
C PHE A 396 19.10 -13.73 14.86
N ASN A 397 19.65 -13.68 13.63
CA ASN A 397 19.33 -14.60 12.53
C ASN A 397 17.89 -14.51 11.99
N GLU A 398 17.39 -13.30 11.79
CA GLU A 398 16.08 -13.04 11.18
C GLU A 398 15.94 -13.66 9.79
N GLY A 399 17.03 -13.70 9.02
CA GLY A 399 17.07 -14.36 7.71
C GLY A 399 17.07 -15.88 7.74
N GLY A 400 17.06 -16.52 8.92
CA GLY A 400 17.00 -17.97 9.01
C GLY A 400 18.19 -18.67 8.35
N PHE A 401 19.38 -18.06 8.41
CA PHE A 401 20.62 -18.66 7.92
C PHE A 401 20.99 -19.89 8.75
N ALA A 402 21.55 -20.89 8.09
CA ALA A 402 22.16 -22.02 8.77
C ALA A 402 23.43 -21.58 9.51
N PHE A 403 23.79 -22.31 10.57
CA PHE A 403 25.12 -22.24 11.18
C PHE A 403 26.16 -22.93 10.27
N GLY A 404 26.38 -22.34 9.10
CA GLY A 404 27.10 -22.94 8.00
C GLY A 404 27.97 -21.96 7.24
N THR A 405 28.60 -22.46 6.18
CA THR A 405 29.44 -21.68 5.29
C THR A 405 28.67 -21.28 4.05
N TYR A 406 28.84 -20.04 3.63
CA TYR A 406 28.24 -19.45 2.43
C TYR A 406 29.31 -18.98 1.45
N TRP A 407 29.04 -19.18 0.16
CA TRP A 407 29.87 -18.64 -0.92
C TRP A 407 29.60 -17.16 -1.15
N SER A 408 30.65 -16.42 -1.48
CA SER A 408 30.55 -15.11 -2.15
C SER A 408 30.95 -15.23 -3.62
N SER A 409 30.62 -14.24 -4.45
CA SER A 409 31.02 -14.15 -5.85
C SER A 409 32.46 -13.67 -6.05
N SER A 410 33.18 -13.31 -4.99
CA SER A 410 34.49 -12.68 -5.08
C SER A 410 35.60 -13.73 -5.21
N GLU A 411 36.22 -13.76 -6.39
CA GLU A 411 37.35 -14.60 -6.77
C GLU A 411 38.69 -14.03 -6.26
N ILE A 412 39.58 -14.92 -5.80
CA ILE A 412 40.98 -14.55 -5.51
C ILE A 412 41.91 -14.93 -6.66
N ASN A 413 41.77 -16.17 -7.16
CA ASN A 413 42.60 -16.68 -8.25
C ASN A 413 41.87 -17.81 -8.99
N SER A 414 42.58 -18.50 -9.89
CA SER A 414 41.99 -19.57 -10.69
C SER A 414 41.41 -20.73 -9.88
N ASN A 415 41.86 -20.97 -8.66
CA ASN A 415 41.46 -22.12 -7.84
C ASN A 415 40.74 -21.74 -6.54
N ASP A 416 40.80 -20.47 -6.12
CA ASP A 416 40.31 -20.05 -4.81
C ASP A 416 39.33 -18.85 -4.87
N ALA A 417 38.36 -18.84 -3.96
CA ALA A 417 37.35 -17.79 -3.82
C ALA A 417 37.01 -17.53 -2.34
N TRP A 418 36.36 -16.40 -2.08
CA TRP A 418 35.95 -15.99 -0.73
C TRP A 418 34.69 -16.68 -0.24
N ARG A 419 34.67 -17.02 1.04
CA ARG A 419 33.53 -17.60 1.76
C ARG A 419 33.36 -16.95 3.13
N GLN A 420 32.19 -17.12 3.74
CA GLN A 420 31.93 -16.69 5.11
C GLN A 420 31.27 -17.78 5.95
N PHE A 421 31.74 -17.96 7.18
CA PHE A 421 31.09 -18.82 8.18
C PHE A 421 30.10 -18.02 9.02
N PHE A 422 28.82 -18.35 8.91
CA PHE A 422 27.74 -17.66 9.60
C PHE A 422 27.63 -18.05 11.08
N GLY A 423 28.40 -19.03 11.57
CA GLY A 423 28.44 -19.32 13.00
C GLY A 423 29.25 -18.32 13.84
N ASN A 424 30.11 -17.50 13.23
CA ASN A 424 30.88 -16.47 13.93
C ASN A 424 31.35 -15.29 13.05
N GLY A 425 30.89 -15.22 11.80
CA GLY A 425 31.23 -14.15 10.85
C GLY A 425 32.60 -14.29 10.18
N PHE A 426 33.36 -15.36 10.43
CA PHE A 426 34.71 -15.50 9.92
C PHE A 426 34.74 -15.66 8.39
N GLN A 427 35.51 -14.79 7.71
CA GLN A 427 35.77 -14.85 6.27
C GLN A 427 37.18 -15.35 5.99
N ASP A 428 37.31 -16.26 5.02
CA ASP A 428 38.59 -16.71 4.49
C ASP A 428 38.48 -17.12 3.02
N VAL A 429 39.60 -17.55 2.46
CA VAL A 429 39.75 -17.97 1.08
C VAL A 429 39.90 -19.49 1.05
N VAL A 430 39.09 -20.14 0.22
CA VAL A 430 39.09 -21.59 0.10
C VAL A 430 39.00 -22.04 -1.36
N SER A 431 39.33 -23.30 -1.60
CA SER A 431 39.25 -23.88 -2.94
C SER A 431 37.83 -23.87 -3.48
N LYS A 432 37.69 -23.45 -4.74
CA LYS A 432 36.44 -23.43 -5.53
C LYS A 432 35.78 -24.81 -5.70
N PHE A 433 36.52 -25.90 -5.42
CA PHE A 433 36.01 -27.28 -5.44
C PHE A 433 35.19 -27.66 -4.21
N ASN A 434 35.20 -26.86 -3.15
CA ASN A 434 34.44 -27.19 -1.95
C ASN A 434 32.95 -26.88 -2.14
N ASP A 435 32.09 -27.66 -1.53
CA ASP A 435 30.64 -27.46 -1.61
C ASP A 435 30.16 -26.63 -0.41
N TRP A 436 29.57 -25.46 -0.67
CA TRP A 436 29.01 -24.58 0.37
C TRP A 436 27.62 -24.05 0.01
N ARG A 437 26.95 -23.42 0.97
CA ARG A 437 25.60 -22.88 0.79
C ARG A 437 25.62 -21.65 -0.09
N VAL A 438 24.48 -21.39 -0.73
CA VAL A 438 24.25 -20.18 -1.51
C VAL A 438 22.92 -19.57 -1.08
N ARG A 439 22.95 -18.26 -0.85
CA ARG A 439 21.75 -17.46 -0.76
C ARG A 439 21.85 -16.35 -1.79
N ALA A 440 20.88 -16.30 -2.69
CA ALA A 440 20.86 -15.30 -3.73
C ALA A 440 20.49 -13.93 -3.15
N VAL A 441 21.00 -12.88 -3.78
CA VAL A 441 20.75 -11.47 -3.46
C VAL A 441 20.22 -10.76 -4.69
N ARG A 442 19.44 -9.70 -4.49
CA ARG A 442 18.92 -8.84 -5.55
C ARG A 442 19.05 -7.38 -5.14
N ALA A 443 19.32 -6.51 -6.12
CA ALA A 443 19.25 -5.06 -5.95
C ALA A 443 17.87 -4.55 -6.35
N PHE A 444 17.34 -3.56 -5.64
CA PHE A 444 16.01 -2.98 -5.90
C PHE A 444 16.01 -1.46 -5.88
#